data_AF-A0AAW0BC66-F1
#
_entry.id   AF-A0AAW0BC66-F1
#
_cell.length_a   1.000
_cell.length_b   1.000
_cell.length_c   1.000
_cell.angle_alpha   90.00
_cell.angle_beta   90.00
_cell.angle_gamma   90.00
#
_symmetry.space_group_name_H-M   'P 1'
#
loop_
_entity.id
_entity.type
_entity.pdbx_description
1 polymer ?
#
loop_
_entity_poly.entity_id
_entity_poly.type
_entity_poly.pdbx_seq_one_letter_code
_entity_poly.pdbx_strand_id
1 'polypeptide(L)'
;MGKTRKTARKRTWTRKEKKDRRNLKLWAEGARESILRPHLAAYTDALERGWRAERDYVREVCNEFHARISWRLTDDEEPELPLPEYDPLATVEAEELNDEETVAKRERVETMNARINRWLKYRATKMRRSKAVDRSDDPWALLLSKLAGVTVPPKARQGYQQYMHEAYESEIKPVVEARWKASNVEEDGVTLKTAKGPRAPFRAEVARELFKELSEDQQDDIRARAKAEALAERTEYLKRMKSMPSKSPEDRQRCIDNLGAFMTEVLKGVFEYTGLASFAVFGGPMPAFEGELRTLTVAYGRNLGPNACHFPQWAKPRFGKEVLGFMREWLPTAYTPADCKEAALPKPSDDEDPLARAKYTIDDVDDSSDGDNDTSSSDSDSDTDSDSESADSDLERDFPSRRKKSQDAIGKKKARAKANDNAKKAKSS
;
A
#
# COMPACT_ATOMS: atom_id res chain seq x y z
N MET A 1 -54.20 21.23 15.02
CA MET A 1 -54.28 19.75 14.87
C MET A 1 -52.87 19.18 14.80
N GLY A 2 -52.35 18.63 15.91
CA GLY A 2 -50.98 18.14 16.03
C GLY A 2 -50.80 16.73 15.45
N LYS A 3 -49.89 16.56 14.50
CA LYS A 3 -49.50 15.25 13.95
C LYS A 3 -48.53 14.55 14.92
N THR A 4 -49.03 13.60 15.69
CA THR A 4 -48.21 12.69 16.50
C THR A 4 -47.35 11.80 15.60
N ARG A 5 -46.02 11.97 15.66
CA ARG A 5 -45.05 11.09 15.01
C ARG A 5 -45.14 9.69 15.63
N LYS A 6 -45.70 8.71 14.91
CA LYS A 6 -45.65 7.30 15.28
C LYS A 6 -44.18 6.85 15.32
N THR A 7 -43.65 6.62 16.51
CA THR A 7 -42.33 6.02 16.71
C THR A 7 -42.34 4.60 16.15
N ALA A 8 -41.48 4.33 15.17
CA ALA A 8 -41.34 3.00 14.60
C ALA A 8 -40.90 2.00 15.69
N ARG A 9 -41.75 1.02 15.98
CA ARG A 9 -41.41 -0.08 16.89
C ARG A 9 -40.16 -0.81 16.35
N LYS A 10 -39.04 -0.71 17.08
CA LYS A 10 -37.83 -1.49 16.80
C LYS A 10 -38.20 -2.97 16.96
N ARG A 11 -38.02 -3.76 15.90
CA ARG A 11 -38.17 -5.22 15.98
C ARG A 11 -37.06 -5.75 16.88
N THR A 12 -37.42 -6.28 18.04
CA THR A 12 -36.51 -7.04 18.89
C THR A 12 -36.32 -8.42 18.26
N TRP A 13 -35.11 -8.72 17.79
CA TRP A 13 -34.78 -10.05 17.30
C TRP A 13 -34.43 -10.93 18.50
N THR A 14 -35.33 -11.83 18.88
CA THR A 14 -35.04 -12.84 19.89
C THR A 14 -34.13 -13.90 19.26
N ARG A 15 -33.03 -14.15 19.95
CA ARG A 15 -32.03 -15.12 19.51
C ARG A 15 -32.57 -16.52 19.77
N LYS A 16 -32.58 -17.38 18.74
CA LYS A 16 -32.98 -18.80 18.90
C LYS A 16 -31.99 -19.54 19.81
N GLU A 17 -32.54 -20.44 20.63
CA GLU A 17 -31.76 -21.41 21.41
C GLU A 17 -30.85 -22.23 20.47
N LYS A 18 -29.71 -22.72 20.98
CA LYS A 18 -28.69 -23.41 20.16
C LYS A 18 -29.30 -24.60 19.40
N LYS A 19 -30.03 -25.46 20.11
CA LYS A 19 -30.77 -26.62 19.57
C LYS A 19 -31.72 -26.29 18.41
N ASP A 20 -32.27 -25.08 18.36
CA ASP A 20 -33.23 -24.66 17.34
C ASP A 20 -32.58 -24.02 16.10
N ARG A 21 -31.24 -23.89 16.11
CA ARG A 21 -30.49 -23.28 15.00
C ARG A 21 -30.27 -24.32 13.92
N ARG A 22 -31.03 -24.19 12.83
CA ARG A 22 -30.78 -24.97 11.59
C ARG A 22 -29.41 -24.73 10.95
N ASN A 23 -28.70 -23.67 11.35
CA ASN A 23 -27.37 -23.38 10.85
C ASN A 23 -26.35 -23.54 11.97
N LEU A 24 -25.20 -24.13 11.63
CA LEU A 24 -24.03 -24.20 12.50
C LEU A 24 -23.35 -22.83 12.69
N LYS A 25 -24.09 -21.73 12.48
CA LYS A 25 -23.56 -20.41 12.79
C LYS A 25 -23.47 -20.31 14.30
N LEU A 26 -22.30 -19.90 14.78
CA LEU A 26 -22.05 -19.68 16.21
C LEU A 26 -22.01 -21.00 17.02
N TRP A 27 -21.64 -22.11 16.37
CA TRP A 27 -21.42 -23.40 17.03
C TRP A 27 -20.34 -23.34 18.13
N ALA A 28 -19.35 -22.48 17.94
CA ALA A 28 -18.25 -22.33 18.88
C ALA A 28 -18.60 -21.42 20.08
N GLU A 29 -19.80 -20.87 20.22
CA GLU A 29 -20.10 -20.01 21.38
C GLU A 29 -19.96 -20.74 22.71
N GLY A 30 -19.58 -20.02 23.76
CA GLY A 30 -19.42 -20.56 25.11
C GLY A 30 -18.00 -21.06 25.36
N ALA A 31 -17.87 -22.23 25.98
CA ALA A 31 -16.58 -22.80 26.37
C ALA A 31 -15.66 -23.09 25.16
N ARG A 32 -16.26 -23.45 24.02
CA ARG A 32 -15.54 -23.68 22.77
C ARG A 32 -14.83 -22.41 22.26
N GLU A 33 -15.46 -21.25 22.38
CA GLU A 33 -14.87 -19.97 21.95
C GLU A 33 -13.79 -19.53 22.93
N SER A 34 -13.93 -19.81 24.22
CA SER A 34 -12.84 -19.53 25.18
C SER A 34 -11.58 -20.35 24.90
N ILE A 35 -11.69 -21.57 24.34
CA ILE A 35 -10.53 -22.35 23.88
C ILE A 35 -9.97 -21.73 22.59
N LEU A 36 -10.81 -21.48 21.59
CA LEU A 36 -10.32 -21.09 20.25
C LEU A 36 -9.83 -19.63 20.15
N ARG A 37 -10.38 -18.73 20.98
CA ARG A 37 -10.13 -17.28 20.85
C ARG A 37 -8.68 -16.86 21.17
N PRO A 38 -8.01 -17.37 22.22
CA PRO A 38 -6.59 -17.09 22.47
C PRO A 38 -5.68 -17.44 21.28
N HIS A 39 -6.00 -18.49 20.54
CA HIS A 39 -5.19 -18.93 19.39
C HIS A 39 -5.28 -18.03 18.16
N LEU A 40 -6.18 -17.04 18.12
CA LEU A 40 -6.40 -16.23 16.93
C LEU A 40 -5.17 -15.40 16.52
N ALA A 41 -4.40 -14.90 17.48
CA ALA A 41 -3.18 -14.12 17.19
C ALA A 41 -2.10 -14.99 16.56
N ALA A 42 -1.74 -16.10 17.21
CA ALA A 42 -0.73 -17.03 16.72
C ALA A 42 -1.15 -17.78 15.44
N TYR A 43 -2.46 -18.06 15.25
CA TYR A 43 -2.95 -18.56 13.96
C TYR A 43 -2.77 -17.55 12.83
N THR A 44 -2.96 -16.25 13.12
CA THR A 44 -2.76 -15.17 12.13
C THR A 44 -1.28 -15.05 11.72
N ASP A 45 -0.39 -15.20 12.69
CA ASP A 45 1.07 -15.23 12.49
C ASP A 45 1.51 -16.50 11.71
N ALA A 46 0.98 -17.67 12.07
CA ALA A 46 1.20 -18.91 11.32
C ALA A 46 0.72 -18.81 9.85
N LEU A 47 -0.43 -18.14 9.62
CA LEU A 47 -0.92 -17.82 8.28
C LEU A 47 0.05 -16.92 7.48
N GLU A 48 0.77 -16.00 8.15
CA GLU A 48 1.77 -15.13 7.53
C GLU A 48 3.06 -15.89 7.19
N ARG A 49 3.44 -16.89 7.98
CA ARG A 49 4.59 -17.78 7.68
C ARG A 49 4.34 -18.80 6.56
N GLY A 50 3.08 -19.03 6.21
CA GLY A 50 2.68 -19.87 5.07
C GLY A 50 1.96 -21.18 5.44
N TRP A 51 1.58 -21.94 4.42
CA TRP A 51 0.61 -23.05 4.56
C TRP A 51 1.07 -24.19 5.48
N ARG A 52 2.38 -24.46 5.59
CA ARG A 52 2.92 -25.50 6.47
C ARG A 52 2.75 -25.12 7.93
N ALA A 53 3.19 -23.90 8.29
CA ALA A 53 3.03 -23.35 9.62
C ALA A 53 1.55 -23.24 10.01
N GLU A 54 0.68 -22.79 9.09
CA GLU A 54 -0.78 -22.79 9.30
C GLU A 54 -1.28 -24.20 9.66
N ARG A 55 -0.94 -25.21 8.85
CA ARG A 55 -1.40 -26.59 9.05
C ARG A 55 -0.91 -27.17 10.37
N ASP A 56 0.36 -26.96 10.69
CA ASP A 56 0.96 -27.48 11.91
C ASP A 56 0.33 -26.84 13.15
N TYR A 57 0.08 -25.52 13.12
CA TYR A 57 -0.59 -24.81 14.20
C TYR A 57 -2.08 -25.20 14.34
N VAL A 58 -2.81 -25.39 13.23
CA VAL A 58 -4.20 -25.88 13.30
C VAL A 58 -4.27 -27.27 13.93
N ARG A 59 -3.28 -28.13 13.69
CA ARG A 59 -3.21 -29.45 14.34
C ARG A 59 -3.03 -29.31 15.85
N GLU A 60 -2.16 -28.41 16.31
CA GLU A 60 -1.99 -28.12 17.76
C GLU A 60 -3.31 -27.65 18.40
N VAL A 61 -4.02 -26.70 17.76
CA VAL A 61 -5.31 -26.21 18.26
C VAL A 61 -6.37 -27.32 18.26
N CYS A 62 -6.39 -28.18 17.25
CA CYS A 62 -7.30 -29.33 17.23
C CYS A 62 -6.99 -30.31 18.37
N ASN A 63 -5.71 -30.59 18.65
CA ASN A 63 -5.30 -31.46 19.74
C ASN A 63 -5.74 -30.89 21.11
N GLU A 64 -5.49 -29.60 21.35
CA GLU A 64 -5.95 -28.92 22.57
C GLU A 64 -7.48 -28.96 22.69
N PHE A 65 -8.19 -28.73 21.59
CA PHE A 65 -9.65 -28.76 21.59
C PHE A 65 -10.20 -30.14 21.97
N HIS A 66 -9.67 -31.22 21.37
CA HIS A 66 -10.11 -32.59 21.65
C HIS A 66 -9.64 -33.12 23.01
N ALA A 67 -8.56 -32.57 23.58
CA ALA A 67 -8.15 -32.87 24.95
C ALA A 67 -9.10 -32.28 25.99
N ARG A 68 -9.70 -31.11 25.70
CA ARG A 68 -10.62 -30.41 26.62
C ARG A 68 -12.08 -30.75 26.42
N ILE A 69 -12.49 -31.14 25.22
CA ILE A 69 -13.88 -31.41 24.86
C ILE A 69 -13.97 -32.81 24.26
N SER A 70 -14.71 -33.69 24.95
CA SER A 70 -14.96 -35.05 24.46
C SER A 70 -15.63 -35.03 23.08
N TRP A 71 -15.16 -35.91 22.19
CA TRP A 71 -15.75 -36.10 20.86
C TRP A 71 -17.20 -36.58 20.90
N ARG A 72 -17.62 -37.21 22.01
CA ARG A 72 -18.99 -37.68 22.27
C ARG A 72 -19.97 -36.54 22.53
N LEU A 73 -19.49 -35.36 22.92
CA LEU A 73 -20.34 -34.21 23.23
C LEU A 73 -20.96 -33.63 21.96
N THR A 74 -22.27 -33.41 21.97
CA THR A 74 -22.98 -32.80 20.85
C THR A 74 -22.67 -31.29 20.77
N ASP A 75 -22.95 -30.65 19.62
CA ASP A 75 -22.63 -29.22 19.43
C ASP A 75 -23.50 -28.28 20.28
N ASP A 76 -24.67 -28.76 20.70
CA ASP A 76 -25.65 -27.99 21.47
C ASP A 76 -25.38 -28.04 22.98
N GLU A 77 -24.65 -29.06 23.44
CA GLU A 77 -24.24 -29.24 24.83
C GLU A 77 -22.94 -28.47 25.13
N GLU A 78 -22.90 -27.80 26.27
CA GLU A 78 -21.68 -27.16 26.77
C GLU A 78 -20.90 -28.16 27.63
N PRO A 79 -19.57 -28.20 27.52
CA PRO A 79 -18.74 -29.01 28.42
C PRO A 79 -18.86 -28.47 29.84
N GLU A 80 -18.73 -29.36 30.82
CA GLU A 80 -18.70 -28.99 32.23
C GLU A 80 -17.46 -28.13 32.52
N LEU A 81 -17.64 -27.10 33.35
CA LEU A 81 -16.57 -26.21 33.80
C LEU A 81 -16.17 -26.57 35.24
N PRO A 82 -14.88 -26.53 35.60
CA PRO A 82 -13.74 -26.10 34.78
C PRO A 82 -13.32 -27.12 33.71
N LEU A 83 -12.78 -26.64 32.60
CA LEU A 83 -12.21 -27.51 31.56
C LEU A 83 -10.95 -28.20 32.07
N PRO A 84 -10.65 -29.44 31.63
CA PRO A 84 -9.39 -30.09 31.92
C PRO A 84 -8.19 -29.22 31.49
N GLU A 85 -7.11 -29.26 32.27
CA GLU A 85 -5.85 -28.64 31.89
C GLU A 85 -5.25 -29.37 30.69
N TYR A 86 -4.75 -28.61 29.71
CA TYR A 86 -4.14 -29.18 28.51
C TYR A 86 -2.63 -29.22 28.67
N ASP A 87 -2.06 -30.41 28.67
CA ASP A 87 -0.62 -30.64 28.60
C ASP A 87 -0.25 -31.15 27.19
N PRO A 88 0.51 -30.38 26.38
CA PRO A 88 0.91 -30.79 25.04
C PRO A 88 1.87 -31.99 25.02
N LEU A 89 2.50 -32.33 26.15
CA LEU A 89 3.41 -33.48 26.28
C LEU A 89 2.71 -34.71 26.85
N ALA A 90 1.47 -34.59 27.32
CA ALA A 90 0.72 -35.73 27.83
C ALA A 90 0.45 -36.75 26.71
N THR A 91 0.78 -38.00 26.99
CA THR A 91 0.41 -39.11 26.12
C THR A 91 -1.10 -39.35 26.21
N VAL A 92 -1.79 -39.23 25.08
CA VAL A 92 -3.23 -39.54 25.00
C VAL A 92 -3.39 -41.04 25.24
N GLU A 93 -4.00 -41.39 26.37
CA GLU A 93 -4.35 -42.79 26.66
C GLU A 93 -5.29 -43.29 25.56
N ALA A 94 -4.96 -44.47 25.00
CA ALA A 94 -5.78 -45.08 23.97
C ALA A 94 -7.09 -45.57 24.59
N GLU A 95 -8.19 -44.86 24.34
CA GLU A 95 -9.52 -45.31 24.70
C GLU A 95 -9.81 -46.68 24.04
N GLU A 96 -10.24 -47.67 24.83
CA GLU A 96 -10.74 -48.95 24.33
C GLU A 96 -12.09 -48.71 23.63
N LEU A 97 -12.05 -48.54 22.31
CA LEU A 97 -13.20 -48.25 21.46
C LEU A 97 -13.55 -49.49 20.63
N ASN A 98 -14.83 -49.78 20.49
CA ASN A 98 -15.28 -50.76 19.50
C ASN A 98 -14.97 -50.26 18.06
N ASP A 99 -14.97 -51.15 17.08
CA ASP A 99 -14.74 -50.81 15.67
C ASP A 99 -15.73 -49.74 15.17
N GLU A 100 -17.01 -49.87 15.57
CA GLU A 100 -18.06 -48.90 15.25
C GLU A 100 -17.79 -47.52 15.86
N GLU A 101 -17.36 -47.48 17.13
CA GLU A 101 -17.03 -46.24 17.82
C GLU A 101 -15.77 -45.58 17.25
N THR A 102 -14.81 -46.37 16.80
CA THR A 102 -13.58 -45.88 16.16
C THR A 102 -13.87 -45.14 14.86
N VAL A 103 -14.79 -45.67 14.05
CA VAL A 103 -15.27 -45.00 12.83
C VAL A 103 -16.01 -43.72 13.18
N ALA A 104 -16.94 -43.77 14.15
CA ALA A 104 -17.70 -42.60 14.59
C ALA A 104 -16.79 -41.49 15.16
N LYS A 105 -15.79 -41.85 15.97
CA LYS A 105 -14.78 -40.92 16.51
C LYS A 105 -14.00 -40.27 15.39
N ARG A 106 -13.53 -41.04 14.41
CA ARG A 106 -12.79 -40.51 13.26
C ARG A 106 -13.61 -39.48 12.49
N GLU A 107 -14.83 -39.83 12.08
CA GLU A 107 -15.71 -38.93 11.31
C GLU A 107 -16.05 -37.65 12.09
N ARG A 108 -16.31 -37.79 13.40
CA ARG A 108 -16.62 -36.66 14.28
C ARG A 108 -15.41 -35.73 14.45
N VAL A 109 -14.23 -36.29 14.70
CA VAL A 109 -12.97 -35.54 14.84
C VAL A 109 -12.62 -34.82 13.54
N GLU A 110 -12.71 -35.50 12.39
CA GLU A 110 -12.47 -34.88 11.07
C GLU A 110 -13.44 -33.72 10.80
N THR A 111 -14.73 -33.94 11.06
CA THR A 111 -15.76 -32.91 10.92
C THR A 111 -15.49 -31.72 11.83
N MET A 112 -15.08 -31.96 13.08
CA MET A 112 -14.77 -30.92 14.05
C MET A 112 -13.50 -30.14 13.67
N ASN A 113 -12.44 -30.82 13.25
CA ASN A 113 -11.20 -30.20 12.78
C ASN A 113 -11.46 -29.26 11.61
N ALA A 114 -12.28 -29.70 10.64
CA ALA A 114 -12.70 -28.86 9.52
C ALA A 114 -13.53 -27.64 9.96
N ARG A 115 -14.28 -27.72 11.07
CA ARG A 115 -15.04 -26.59 11.64
C ARG A 115 -14.14 -25.64 12.40
N ILE A 116 -13.20 -26.13 13.20
CA ILE A 116 -12.19 -25.34 13.91
C ILE A 116 -11.38 -24.53 12.91
N ASN A 117 -10.84 -25.18 11.87
CA ASN A 117 -10.10 -24.50 10.81
C ASN A 117 -10.94 -23.39 10.14
N ARG A 118 -12.18 -23.70 9.72
CA ARG A 118 -13.09 -22.70 9.13
C ARG A 118 -13.38 -21.54 10.08
N TRP A 119 -13.52 -21.80 11.38
CA TRP A 119 -13.75 -20.79 12.40
C TRP A 119 -12.54 -19.86 12.57
N LEU A 120 -11.34 -20.43 12.72
CA LEU A 120 -10.08 -19.69 12.82
C LEU A 120 -9.85 -18.83 11.58
N LYS A 121 -9.95 -19.43 10.39
CA LYS A 121 -9.81 -18.74 9.10
C LYS A 121 -10.80 -17.60 8.94
N TYR A 122 -12.07 -17.81 9.29
CA TYR A 122 -13.09 -16.76 9.23
C TYR A 122 -12.77 -15.60 10.19
N ARG A 123 -12.41 -15.90 11.44
CA ARG A 123 -12.09 -14.89 12.46
C ARG A 123 -10.82 -14.14 12.11
N ALA A 124 -9.74 -14.81 11.71
CA ALA A 124 -8.51 -14.18 11.23
C ALA A 124 -8.78 -13.28 10.03
N THR A 125 -9.55 -13.75 9.04
CA THR A 125 -9.96 -12.93 7.90
C THR A 125 -10.78 -11.71 8.34
N LYS A 126 -11.63 -11.84 9.38
CA LYS A 126 -12.40 -10.72 9.92
C LYS A 126 -11.53 -9.70 10.66
N MET A 127 -10.54 -10.15 11.44
CA MET A 127 -9.57 -9.28 12.10
C MET A 127 -8.71 -8.52 11.07
N ARG A 128 -8.34 -9.17 9.97
CA ARG A 128 -7.67 -8.52 8.84
C ARG A 128 -8.60 -7.53 8.11
N ARG A 129 -9.84 -7.93 7.83
CA ARG A 129 -10.83 -7.10 7.13
C ARG A 129 -11.28 -5.86 7.90
N SER A 130 -11.21 -5.84 9.23
CA SER A 130 -11.52 -4.62 10.01
C SER A 130 -10.54 -3.49 9.74
N LYS A 131 -9.38 -3.78 9.16
CA LYS A 131 -8.43 -2.80 8.66
C LYS A 131 -8.27 -2.98 7.15
N ALA A 132 -9.33 -2.75 6.39
CA ALA A 132 -9.12 -2.29 5.02
C ALA A 132 -8.45 -0.91 5.15
N VAL A 133 -7.16 -0.91 5.46
CA VAL A 133 -6.29 0.25 5.46
C VAL A 133 -6.51 0.86 4.08
N ASP A 134 -6.90 2.13 4.03
CA ASP A 134 -7.03 2.80 2.74
C ASP A 134 -5.67 2.62 2.04
N ARG A 135 -5.64 2.35 0.73
CA ARG A 135 -4.36 2.09 0.04
C ARG A 135 -3.41 3.29 0.16
N SER A 136 -3.93 4.46 0.50
CA SER A 136 -3.15 5.66 0.85
C SER A 136 -2.37 5.55 2.16
N ASP A 137 -2.80 4.68 3.08
CA ASP A 137 -2.25 4.56 4.43
C ASP A 137 -1.41 3.28 4.59
N ASP A 138 -1.46 2.37 3.61
CA ASP A 138 -0.61 1.19 3.56
C ASP A 138 0.79 1.57 3.05
N PRO A 139 1.85 1.48 3.88
CA PRO A 139 3.20 1.86 3.49
C PRO A 139 3.70 1.05 2.30
N TRP A 140 3.26 -0.20 2.13
CA TRP A 140 3.61 -1.02 0.98
C TRP A 140 2.94 -0.54 -0.29
N ALA A 141 1.68 -0.13 -0.22
CA ALA A 141 0.99 0.44 -1.37
C ALA A 141 1.61 1.77 -1.81
N LEU A 142 2.04 2.61 -0.87
CA LEU A 142 2.79 3.85 -1.15
C LEU A 142 4.17 3.56 -1.76
N LEU A 143 4.87 2.55 -1.24
CA LEU A 143 6.15 2.15 -1.80
C LEU A 143 5.98 1.63 -3.23
N LEU A 144 5.01 0.74 -3.48
CA LEU A 144 4.71 0.21 -4.80
C LEU A 144 4.19 1.27 -5.79
N SER A 145 3.55 2.35 -5.31
CA SER A 145 3.11 3.43 -6.21
C SER A 145 4.29 4.20 -6.81
N LYS A 146 5.44 4.25 -6.11
CA LYS A 146 6.67 4.85 -6.64
C LYS A 146 7.18 4.11 -7.88
N LEU A 147 6.98 2.79 -7.95
CA LEU A 147 7.33 2.00 -9.14
C LEU A 147 6.57 2.50 -10.38
N ALA A 148 5.29 2.84 -10.22
CA ALA A 148 4.47 3.43 -11.28
C ALA A 148 4.78 4.92 -11.56
N GLY A 149 5.78 5.51 -10.88
CA GLY A 149 6.08 6.93 -10.97
C GLY A 149 5.04 7.83 -10.30
N VAL A 150 4.18 7.27 -9.43
CA VAL A 150 3.19 8.02 -8.68
C VAL A 150 3.86 8.55 -7.42
N THR A 151 4.27 9.81 -7.46
CA THR A 151 4.85 10.54 -6.34
C THR A 151 3.79 11.30 -5.55
N VAL A 152 4.06 11.54 -4.27
CA VAL A 152 3.19 12.39 -3.44
C VAL A 152 3.27 13.82 -3.98
N PRO A 153 2.14 14.44 -4.34
CA PRO A 153 2.16 15.81 -4.85
C PRO A 153 2.66 16.76 -3.75
N PRO A 154 3.35 17.86 -4.12
CA PRO A 154 3.80 18.84 -3.16
C PRO A 154 2.63 19.49 -2.42
N LYS A 155 2.90 20.10 -1.27
CA LYS A 155 1.91 20.93 -0.57
C LYS A 155 1.58 22.17 -1.42
N ALA A 156 0.44 22.80 -1.14
CA ALA A 156 0.07 24.06 -1.74
C ALA A 156 1.21 25.08 -1.59
N ARG A 157 1.62 25.68 -2.71
CA ARG A 157 2.64 26.72 -2.72
C ARG A 157 2.16 27.93 -1.92
N GLN A 158 3.09 28.63 -1.28
CA GLN A 158 2.77 29.91 -0.67
C GLN A 158 2.43 30.94 -1.77
N GLY A 159 1.66 31.98 -1.45
CA GLY A 159 1.18 32.95 -2.45
C GLY A 159 2.30 33.53 -3.32
N TYR A 160 3.40 33.99 -2.71
CA TYR A 160 4.55 34.51 -3.46
C TYR A 160 5.27 33.44 -4.30
N GLN A 161 5.24 32.17 -3.90
CA GLN A 161 5.85 31.06 -4.66
C GLN A 161 5.00 30.72 -5.88
N GLN A 162 3.66 30.78 -5.74
CA GLN A 162 2.76 30.64 -6.88
C GLN A 162 2.89 31.83 -7.84
N TYR A 163 2.97 33.05 -7.31
CA TYR A 163 3.27 34.23 -8.12
C TYR A 163 4.61 34.09 -8.85
N MET A 164 5.65 33.60 -8.17
CA MET A 164 6.92 33.29 -8.79
C MET A 164 6.79 32.24 -9.89
N HIS A 165 5.94 31.22 -9.73
CA HIS A 165 5.72 30.22 -10.77
C HIS A 165 4.98 30.78 -12.00
N GLU A 166 3.98 31.64 -11.80
CA GLU A 166 3.12 32.19 -12.85
C GLU A 166 3.78 33.36 -13.61
N ALA A 167 4.52 34.22 -12.91
CA ALA A 167 5.01 35.51 -13.43
C ALA A 167 6.55 35.63 -13.46
N TYR A 168 7.29 34.50 -13.37
CA TYR A 168 8.77 34.56 -13.33
C TYR A 168 9.35 35.28 -14.55
N GLU A 169 9.03 34.80 -15.76
CA GLU A 169 9.66 35.29 -16.98
C GLU A 169 9.20 36.71 -17.36
N SER A 170 7.97 37.10 -17.00
CA SER A 170 7.37 38.38 -17.38
C SER A 170 7.72 39.52 -16.42
N GLU A 171 7.54 39.33 -15.11
CA GLU A 171 7.57 40.41 -14.12
C GLU A 171 8.80 40.31 -13.21
N ILE A 172 9.12 39.11 -12.74
CA ILE A 172 10.12 38.93 -11.67
C ILE A 172 11.55 38.89 -12.23
N LYS A 173 11.79 38.14 -13.30
CA LYS A 173 13.12 37.96 -13.91
C LYS A 173 13.78 39.29 -14.32
N PRO A 174 13.12 40.25 -15.00
CA PRO A 174 13.77 41.51 -15.34
C PRO A 174 14.16 42.32 -14.10
N VAL A 175 13.33 42.31 -13.05
CA VAL A 175 13.62 42.98 -11.78
C VAL A 175 14.77 42.30 -11.04
N VAL A 176 14.79 40.96 -11.01
CA VAL A 176 15.88 40.16 -10.43
C VAL A 176 17.18 40.44 -11.17
N GLU A 177 17.19 40.43 -12.51
CA GLU A 177 18.40 40.69 -13.29
C GLU A 177 18.90 42.12 -13.13
N ALA A 178 17.99 43.10 -13.08
CA ALA A 178 18.35 44.50 -12.84
C ALA A 178 18.95 44.71 -11.44
N ARG A 179 18.28 44.19 -10.40
CA ARG A 179 18.77 44.27 -9.01
C ARG A 179 20.06 43.49 -8.81
N TRP A 180 20.19 42.32 -9.41
CA TRP A 180 21.42 41.51 -9.35
C TRP A 180 22.59 42.17 -10.07
N LYS A 181 22.35 42.83 -11.21
CA LYS A 181 23.38 43.63 -11.89
C LYS A 181 23.80 44.81 -11.02
N ALA A 182 22.85 45.53 -10.42
CA ALA A 182 23.14 46.65 -9.53
C ALA A 182 23.92 46.22 -8.27
N SER A 183 23.58 45.08 -7.66
CA SER A 183 24.27 44.58 -6.47
C SER A 183 25.68 44.04 -6.74
N ASN A 184 26.00 43.70 -8.00
CA ASN A 184 27.35 43.28 -8.40
C ASN A 184 28.24 44.46 -8.84
N VAL A 185 27.71 45.69 -8.85
CA VAL A 185 28.49 46.92 -9.05
C VAL A 185 28.80 47.45 -7.65
N GLU A 186 29.90 47.00 -7.05
CA GLU A 186 30.38 47.54 -5.78
C GLU A 186 31.54 48.54 -5.97
N GLU A 187 31.53 49.53 -5.08
CA GLU A 187 32.14 50.87 -5.12
C GLU A 187 33.69 50.93 -5.14
N ASP A 188 34.41 49.83 -4.96
CA ASP A 188 35.87 49.83 -4.75
C ASP A 188 36.69 49.29 -5.93
N GLY A 189 36.10 49.13 -7.12
CA GLY A 189 36.84 48.82 -8.35
C GLY A 189 37.45 47.41 -8.43
N VAL A 190 37.17 46.53 -7.47
CA VAL A 190 37.57 45.11 -7.51
C VAL A 190 36.37 44.28 -7.94
N THR A 191 36.39 43.79 -9.18
CA THR A 191 35.36 42.90 -9.72
C THR A 191 35.35 41.56 -8.96
N LEU A 192 34.42 41.40 -8.02
CA LEU A 192 34.08 40.11 -7.43
C LEU A 192 33.74 39.14 -8.58
N LYS A 193 34.41 37.99 -8.61
CA LYS A 193 34.20 36.92 -9.59
C LYS A 193 32.70 36.73 -9.80
N THR A 194 32.24 37.02 -11.01
CA THR A 194 30.84 36.93 -11.43
C THR A 194 30.31 35.54 -11.09
N ALA A 195 29.56 35.44 -9.98
CA ALA A 195 28.81 34.23 -9.68
C ALA A 195 27.87 33.94 -10.87
N LYS A 196 27.63 32.65 -11.15
CA LYS A 196 26.89 32.12 -12.31
C LYS A 196 25.39 32.51 -12.38
N GLY A 197 25.00 33.64 -11.78
CA GLY A 197 23.63 34.17 -11.74
C GLY A 197 23.11 34.38 -10.32
N PRO A 198 21.92 35.00 -10.19
CA PRO A 198 21.28 35.25 -8.90
C PRO A 198 20.93 33.95 -8.19
N ARG A 199 21.31 33.84 -6.91
CA ARG A 199 21.02 32.66 -6.08
C ARG A 199 19.51 32.52 -5.81
N ALA A 200 19.05 31.31 -5.51
CA ALA A 200 17.63 31.05 -5.23
C ALA A 200 17.03 31.90 -4.09
N PRO A 201 17.72 32.16 -2.96
CA PRO A 201 17.19 33.03 -1.90
C PRO A 201 16.94 34.47 -2.37
N PHE A 202 17.86 35.04 -3.16
CA PHE A 202 17.73 36.39 -3.72
C PHE A 202 16.50 36.50 -4.63
N ARG A 203 16.27 35.51 -5.50
CA ARG A 203 15.08 35.46 -6.35
C ARG A 203 13.79 35.40 -5.53
N ALA A 204 13.78 34.59 -4.47
CA ALA A 204 12.63 34.47 -3.58
C ALA A 204 12.37 35.72 -2.74
N GLU A 205 13.40 36.52 -2.42
CA GLU A 205 13.27 37.81 -1.76
C GLU A 205 12.61 38.85 -2.68
N VAL A 206 13.15 39.04 -3.89
CA VAL A 206 12.56 39.95 -4.89
C VAL A 206 11.11 39.56 -5.21
N ALA A 207 10.83 38.26 -5.39
CA ALA A 207 9.46 37.79 -5.61
C ALA A 207 8.52 38.06 -4.42
N ARG A 208 9.02 38.01 -3.18
CA ARG A 208 8.22 38.34 -1.98
C ARG A 208 7.88 39.82 -1.92
N GLU A 209 8.79 40.69 -2.30
CA GLU A 209 8.55 42.14 -2.36
C GLU A 209 7.52 42.48 -3.44
N LEU A 210 7.74 42.02 -4.67
CA LEU A 210 6.79 42.24 -5.77
C LEU A 210 5.41 41.68 -5.45
N PHE A 211 5.33 40.51 -4.79
CA PHE A 211 4.05 39.96 -4.35
C PHE A 211 3.36 40.82 -3.28
N LYS A 212 4.11 41.48 -2.39
CA LYS A 212 3.55 42.40 -1.38
C LYS A 212 3.04 43.71 -1.99
N GLU A 213 3.61 44.13 -3.12
CA GLU A 213 3.18 45.32 -3.87
C GLU A 213 1.85 45.10 -4.63
N LEU A 214 1.49 43.84 -4.92
CA LEU A 214 0.18 43.51 -5.48
C LEU A 214 -0.96 43.87 -4.53
N SER A 215 -2.13 44.19 -5.08
CA SER A 215 -3.32 44.44 -4.25
C SER A 215 -3.71 43.20 -3.45
N GLU A 216 -4.37 43.40 -2.31
CA GLU A 216 -4.82 42.29 -1.45
C GLU A 216 -5.71 41.30 -2.22
N ASP A 217 -6.61 41.80 -3.06
CA ASP A 217 -7.45 40.97 -3.94
C ASP A 217 -6.62 40.09 -4.89
N GLN A 218 -5.55 40.63 -5.48
CA GLN A 218 -4.66 39.86 -6.36
C GLN A 218 -3.86 38.82 -5.57
N GLN A 219 -3.37 39.17 -4.38
CA GLN A 219 -2.67 38.24 -3.51
C GLN A 219 -3.57 37.07 -3.10
N ASP A 220 -4.84 37.36 -2.77
CA ASP A 220 -5.82 36.35 -2.40
C ASP A 220 -6.24 35.47 -3.57
N ASP A 221 -6.40 36.03 -4.77
CA ASP A 221 -6.65 35.26 -5.99
C ASP A 221 -5.50 34.28 -6.28
N ILE A 222 -4.25 34.72 -6.18
CA ILE A 222 -3.07 33.86 -6.35
C ILE A 222 -3.02 32.76 -5.28
N ARG A 223 -3.30 33.10 -4.00
CA ARG A 223 -3.37 32.10 -2.91
C ARG A 223 -4.50 31.08 -3.16
N ALA A 224 -5.63 31.53 -3.69
CA ALA A 224 -6.76 30.67 -4.03
C ALA A 224 -6.41 29.71 -5.18
N ARG A 225 -5.76 30.20 -6.25
CA ARG A 225 -5.22 29.37 -7.33
C ARG A 225 -4.23 28.32 -6.83
N ALA A 226 -3.27 28.71 -5.99
CA ALA A 226 -2.29 27.79 -5.40
C ALA A 226 -2.95 26.65 -4.62
N LYS A 227 -4.01 26.97 -3.84
CA LYS A 227 -4.80 25.97 -3.11
C LYS A 227 -5.61 25.07 -4.04
N ALA A 228 -6.21 25.64 -5.09
CA ALA A 228 -7.01 24.90 -6.06
C ALA A 228 -6.16 23.91 -6.87
N GLU A 229 -4.98 24.33 -7.35
CA GLU A 229 -4.02 23.47 -8.05
C GLU A 229 -3.55 22.32 -7.16
N ALA A 230 -3.12 22.61 -5.93
CA ALA A 230 -2.68 21.58 -4.99
C ALA A 230 -3.79 20.60 -4.61
N LEU A 231 -5.04 21.08 -4.49
CA LEU A 231 -6.20 20.21 -4.28
C LEU A 231 -6.44 19.33 -5.51
N ALA A 232 -6.39 19.89 -6.72
CA ALA A 232 -6.55 19.13 -7.97
C ALA A 232 -5.48 18.03 -8.10
N GLU A 233 -4.20 18.36 -7.92
CA GLU A 233 -3.10 17.39 -7.92
C GLU A 233 -3.28 16.30 -6.86
N ARG A 234 -3.68 16.68 -5.64
CA ARG A 234 -3.95 15.72 -4.56
C ARG A 234 -5.12 14.81 -4.88
N THR A 235 -6.19 15.32 -5.49
CA THR A 235 -7.33 14.49 -5.91
C THR A 235 -6.94 13.52 -7.02
N GLU A 236 -6.11 13.95 -7.97
CA GLU A 236 -5.60 13.09 -9.03
C GLU A 236 -4.68 12.01 -8.47
N TYR A 237 -3.76 12.38 -7.58
CA TYR A 237 -2.90 11.44 -6.86
C TYR A 237 -3.71 10.38 -6.12
N LEU A 238 -4.70 10.78 -5.33
CA LEU A 238 -5.56 9.84 -4.60
C LEU A 238 -6.38 8.96 -5.55
N LYS A 239 -6.80 9.49 -6.71
CA LYS A 239 -7.47 8.71 -7.75
C LYS A 239 -6.52 7.65 -8.32
N ARG A 240 -5.28 8.02 -8.64
CA ARG A 240 -4.22 7.10 -9.14
C ARG A 240 -3.86 6.02 -8.10
N MET A 241 -3.78 6.39 -6.83
CA MET A 241 -3.54 5.45 -5.71
C MET A 241 -4.67 4.45 -5.51
N LYS A 242 -5.92 4.87 -5.77
CA LYS A 242 -7.11 4.02 -5.61
C LYS A 242 -7.39 3.15 -6.83
N SER A 243 -6.97 3.56 -8.02
CA SER A 243 -7.06 2.73 -9.22
C SER A 243 -6.16 1.50 -9.12
N MET A 244 -6.57 0.40 -9.78
CA MET A 244 -5.67 -0.73 -9.97
C MET A 244 -4.50 -0.31 -10.86
N PRO A 245 -3.30 -0.92 -10.69
CA PRO A 245 -2.18 -0.69 -11.60
C PRO A 245 -2.64 -0.86 -13.05
N SER A 246 -2.26 0.11 -13.88
CA SER A 246 -2.59 0.07 -15.31
C SER A 246 -1.93 -1.15 -15.95
N LYS A 247 -2.66 -1.77 -16.87
CA LYS A 247 -2.19 -2.91 -17.65
C LYS A 247 -1.71 -2.51 -19.03
N SER A 248 -1.74 -1.22 -19.37
CA SER A 248 -1.28 -0.72 -20.67
C SER A 248 0.22 -0.99 -20.86
N PRO A 249 0.67 -1.27 -22.09
CA PRO A 249 2.09 -1.42 -22.42
C PRO A 249 2.95 -0.23 -21.96
N GLU A 250 2.44 0.99 -22.10
CA GLU A 250 3.15 2.23 -21.75
C GLU A 250 3.41 2.34 -20.24
N ASP A 251 2.39 2.07 -19.43
CA ASP A 251 2.52 2.15 -17.98
C ASP A 251 3.36 0.99 -17.43
N ARG A 252 3.28 -0.20 -18.05
CA ARG A 252 4.17 -1.32 -17.74
C ARG A 252 5.62 -0.97 -18.04
N GLN A 253 5.91 -0.39 -19.20
CA GLN A 253 7.27 0.01 -19.56
C GLN A 253 7.81 1.04 -18.56
N ARG A 254 7.01 2.05 -18.20
CA ARG A 254 7.37 3.03 -17.17
C ARG A 254 7.71 2.38 -15.84
N CYS A 255 6.95 1.36 -15.43
CA CYS A 255 7.25 0.60 -14.22
C CYS A 255 8.56 -0.18 -14.34
N ILE A 256 8.83 -0.80 -15.49
CA ILE A 256 10.07 -1.54 -15.76
C ILE A 256 11.28 -0.59 -15.76
N ASP A 257 11.15 0.61 -16.34
CA ASP A 257 12.21 1.62 -16.37
C ASP A 257 12.56 2.10 -14.94
N ASN A 258 11.55 2.28 -14.09
CA ASN A 258 11.72 2.65 -12.69
C ASN A 258 12.17 1.48 -11.79
N LEU A 259 12.07 0.23 -12.27
CA LEU A 259 12.30 -0.97 -11.46
C LEU A 259 13.74 -1.06 -10.94
N GLY A 260 14.72 -0.63 -11.74
CA GLY A 260 16.12 -0.59 -11.34
C GLY A 260 16.33 0.28 -10.09
N ALA A 261 16.03 1.57 -10.20
CA ALA A 261 16.16 2.53 -9.09
C ALA A 261 15.33 2.10 -7.87
N PHE A 262 14.11 1.62 -8.08
CA PHE A 262 13.24 1.12 -7.00
C PHE A 262 13.87 -0.05 -6.25
N MET A 263 14.35 -1.07 -6.96
CA MET A 263 14.89 -2.27 -6.33
C MET A 263 16.24 -2.04 -5.70
N THR A 264 17.07 -1.14 -6.24
CA THR A 264 18.36 -0.78 -5.63
C THR A 264 18.18 -0.29 -4.20
N GLU A 265 17.21 0.58 -3.92
CA GLU A 265 16.92 1.05 -2.56
C GLU A 265 16.48 -0.08 -1.62
N VAL A 266 15.68 -1.03 -2.11
CA VAL A 266 15.25 -2.20 -1.34
C VAL A 266 16.42 -3.13 -1.03
N LEU A 267 17.25 -3.45 -2.04
CA LEU A 267 18.42 -4.32 -1.88
C LEU A 267 19.50 -3.66 -1.00
N LYS A 268 19.67 -2.34 -1.10
CA LYS A 268 20.52 -1.54 -0.20
C LYS A 268 20.09 -1.69 1.24
N GLY A 269 18.80 -1.49 1.53
CA GLY A 269 18.28 -1.70 2.88
C GLY A 269 18.51 -3.12 3.40
N VAL A 270 18.27 -4.16 2.59
CA VAL A 270 18.59 -5.55 2.97
C VAL A 270 20.06 -5.69 3.33
N PHE A 271 20.96 -5.15 2.52
CA PHE A 271 22.40 -5.21 2.77
C PHE A 271 22.79 -4.47 4.05
N GLU A 272 22.31 -3.24 4.27
CA GLU A 272 22.63 -2.44 5.46
C GLU A 272 22.17 -3.11 6.76
N TYR A 273 20.97 -3.70 6.76
CA TYR A 273 20.42 -4.33 7.97
C TYR A 273 20.92 -5.76 8.22
N THR A 274 21.41 -6.48 7.20
CA THR A 274 21.78 -7.90 7.33
C THR A 274 23.23 -8.23 6.99
N GLY A 275 23.94 -7.32 6.32
CA GLY A 275 25.27 -7.56 5.74
C GLY A 275 25.27 -8.50 4.53
N LEU A 276 24.11 -8.97 4.06
CA LEU A 276 24.02 -9.94 2.97
C LEU A 276 24.02 -9.25 1.61
N ALA A 277 25.01 -9.59 0.76
CA ALA A 277 24.97 -9.23 -0.65
C ALA A 277 23.74 -9.85 -1.31
N SER A 278 23.01 -9.05 -2.09
CA SER A 278 21.71 -9.45 -2.61
C SER A 278 21.55 -9.02 -4.08
N PHE A 279 20.78 -9.81 -4.83
CA PHE A 279 20.44 -9.49 -6.21
C PHE A 279 19.05 -10.01 -6.54
N ALA A 280 18.41 -9.39 -7.52
CA ALA A 280 17.11 -9.77 -8.04
C ALA A 280 17.19 -9.94 -9.56
N VAL A 281 16.55 -10.99 -10.06
CA VAL A 281 16.37 -11.25 -11.50
C VAL A 281 14.89 -11.17 -11.80
N PHE A 282 14.52 -10.31 -12.74
CA PHE A 282 13.17 -10.18 -13.26
C PHE A 282 13.15 -10.69 -14.70
N GLY A 283 12.06 -11.31 -15.11
CA GLY A 283 11.90 -11.75 -16.50
C GLY A 283 10.44 -11.71 -16.93
N GLY A 284 10.22 -11.39 -18.20
CA GLY A 284 8.88 -11.28 -18.78
C GLY A 284 8.88 -10.54 -20.11
N PRO A 285 7.69 -10.33 -20.70
CA PRO A 285 7.55 -9.58 -21.94
C PRO A 285 7.87 -8.10 -21.69
N MET A 286 8.86 -7.56 -22.40
CA MET A 286 9.24 -6.15 -22.30
C MET A 286 8.58 -5.32 -23.40
N PRO A 287 7.69 -4.36 -23.07
CA PRO A 287 6.96 -3.57 -24.05
C PRO A 287 7.84 -2.82 -25.06
N ALA A 288 8.95 -2.22 -24.61
CA ALA A 288 9.89 -1.49 -25.48
C ALA A 288 10.60 -2.38 -26.50
N PHE A 289 10.61 -3.70 -26.29
CA PHE A 289 11.19 -4.68 -27.21
C PHE A 289 10.09 -5.51 -27.87
N GLU A 290 9.00 -4.86 -28.29
CA GLU A 290 7.88 -5.52 -29.00
C GLU A 290 7.26 -6.69 -28.24
N GLY A 291 7.35 -6.66 -26.90
CA GLY A 291 6.85 -7.73 -26.04
C GLY A 291 7.75 -8.97 -25.97
N GLU A 292 8.97 -8.92 -26.50
CA GLU A 292 9.95 -10.00 -26.38
C GLU A 292 10.21 -10.37 -24.92
N LEU A 293 10.39 -11.67 -24.67
CA LEU A 293 10.79 -12.18 -23.36
C LEU A 293 12.24 -11.82 -23.08
N ARG A 294 12.45 -11.00 -22.06
CA ARG A 294 13.77 -10.53 -21.65
C ARG A 294 13.92 -10.61 -20.14
N THR A 295 15.16 -10.43 -19.67
CA THR A 295 15.52 -10.46 -18.27
C THR A 295 16.20 -9.16 -17.85
N LEU A 296 15.85 -8.65 -16.67
CA LEU A 296 16.49 -7.52 -16.00
C LEU A 296 17.16 -8.01 -14.72
N THR A 297 18.32 -7.46 -14.39
CA THR A 297 19.03 -7.78 -13.14
C THR A 297 19.35 -6.52 -12.37
N VAL A 298 19.10 -6.55 -11.06
CA VAL A 298 19.48 -5.50 -10.11
C VAL A 298 20.26 -6.17 -8.99
N ALA A 299 21.41 -5.62 -8.61
CA ALA A 299 22.27 -6.19 -7.58
C ALA A 299 22.80 -5.11 -6.63
N TYR A 300 23.01 -5.49 -5.37
CA TYR A 300 23.62 -4.65 -4.36
C TYR A 300 24.61 -5.46 -3.50
N GLY A 301 25.68 -4.81 -3.08
CA GLY A 301 26.84 -5.45 -2.45
C GLY A 301 27.90 -5.86 -3.47
N ARG A 302 29.17 -5.74 -3.07
CA ARG A 302 30.35 -6.03 -3.89
C ARG A 302 31.20 -7.12 -3.25
N ASN A 303 31.97 -7.85 -4.05
CA ASN A 303 32.96 -8.79 -3.54
C ASN A 303 34.20 -8.05 -2.97
N LEU A 304 35.03 -8.75 -2.20
CA LEU A 304 36.29 -8.24 -1.64
C LEU A 304 37.48 -8.39 -2.60
N GLY A 305 37.22 -8.54 -3.90
CA GLY A 305 38.28 -8.71 -4.89
C GLY A 305 39.02 -7.40 -5.18
N PRO A 306 40.20 -7.45 -5.82
CA PRO A 306 40.95 -6.24 -6.22
C PRO A 306 40.12 -5.27 -7.09
N ASN A 307 39.23 -5.84 -7.90
CA ASN A 307 38.22 -5.11 -8.66
C ASN A 307 36.85 -5.44 -8.07
N ALA A 308 36.47 -4.69 -7.02
CA ALA A 308 35.20 -4.87 -6.33
C ALA A 308 34.04 -4.73 -7.32
N CYS A 309 33.30 -5.81 -7.53
CA CYS A 309 32.21 -5.87 -8.50
C CYS A 309 31.00 -6.60 -7.92
N HIS A 310 29.84 -6.38 -8.52
CA HIS A 310 28.60 -7.03 -8.13
C HIS A 310 28.57 -8.50 -8.60
N PHE A 311 27.77 -9.34 -7.93
CA PHE A 311 27.68 -10.78 -8.24
C PHE A 311 27.44 -11.09 -9.74
N PRO A 312 26.53 -10.39 -10.47
CA PRO A 312 26.36 -10.61 -11.91
C PRO A 312 27.58 -10.27 -12.77
N GLN A 313 28.42 -9.33 -12.32
CA GLN A 313 29.62 -8.88 -13.03
C GLN A 313 30.81 -9.81 -12.77
N TRP A 314 30.93 -10.32 -11.54
CA TRP A 314 32.08 -11.13 -11.10
C TRP A 314 32.40 -12.31 -12.03
N ALA A 315 31.38 -12.99 -12.55
CA ALA A 315 31.52 -14.07 -13.51
C ALA A 315 30.53 -13.93 -14.67
N LYS A 316 30.52 -12.77 -15.34
CA LYS A 316 29.53 -12.40 -16.37
C LYS A 316 29.18 -13.50 -17.38
N PRO A 317 30.13 -14.25 -18.00
CA PRO A 317 29.78 -15.33 -18.93
C PRO A 317 29.02 -16.48 -18.26
N ARG A 318 29.46 -16.86 -17.05
CA ARG A 318 28.83 -17.92 -16.26
C ARG A 318 27.45 -17.50 -15.77
N PHE A 319 27.33 -16.29 -15.24
CA PHE A 319 26.05 -15.73 -14.80
C PHE A 319 25.04 -15.64 -15.95
N GLY A 320 25.47 -15.16 -17.12
CA GLY A 320 24.63 -15.08 -18.32
C GLY A 320 24.15 -16.46 -18.82
N LYS A 321 24.99 -17.49 -18.72
CA LYS A 321 24.65 -18.85 -19.15
C LYS A 321 23.83 -19.61 -18.10
N GLU A 322 24.31 -19.69 -16.87
CA GLU A 322 23.76 -20.58 -15.83
C GLU A 322 22.57 -19.96 -15.09
N VAL A 323 22.57 -18.64 -14.86
CA VAL A 323 21.49 -17.96 -14.13
C VAL A 323 20.47 -17.40 -15.11
N LEU A 324 20.91 -16.53 -16.03
CA LEU A 324 20.00 -15.91 -16.99
C LEU A 324 19.56 -16.87 -18.10
N GLY A 325 20.39 -17.84 -18.49
CA GLY A 325 20.00 -18.88 -19.44
C GLY A 325 18.85 -19.73 -18.89
N PHE A 326 19.00 -20.23 -17.65
CA PHE A 326 17.96 -21.02 -16.99
C PHE A 326 16.64 -20.24 -16.83
N MET A 327 16.70 -18.96 -16.43
CA MET A 327 15.50 -18.11 -16.36
C MET A 327 14.85 -17.94 -17.74
N ARG A 328 15.65 -17.72 -18.81
CA ARG A 328 15.14 -17.57 -20.18
C ARG A 328 14.50 -18.84 -20.74
N GLU A 329 14.99 -20.02 -20.36
CA GLU A 329 14.36 -21.29 -20.71
C GLU A 329 13.00 -21.48 -20.02
N TRP A 330 12.87 -20.98 -18.79
CA TRP A 330 11.62 -21.06 -18.03
C TRP A 330 10.55 -20.07 -18.50
N LEU A 331 10.93 -18.84 -18.91
CA LEU A 331 9.97 -17.78 -19.26
C LEU A 331 8.90 -18.16 -20.31
N PRO A 332 9.20 -18.91 -21.38
CA PRO A 332 8.19 -19.39 -22.33
C PRO A 332 7.11 -20.30 -21.72
N THR A 333 7.38 -20.90 -20.56
CA THR A 333 6.37 -21.70 -19.83
C THR A 333 5.40 -20.82 -19.02
N ALA A 334 5.79 -19.57 -18.74
CA ALA A 334 5.03 -18.62 -17.93
C ALA A 334 4.21 -17.62 -18.76
N TYR A 335 4.58 -17.40 -20.03
CA TYR A 335 3.96 -16.41 -20.91
C TYR A 335 3.61 -17.00 -22.27
N THR A 336 2.39 -16.74 -22.74
CA THR A 336 1.96 -17.15 -24.07
C THR A 336 2.39 -16.13 -25.13
N PRO A 337 2.46 -16.51 -26.42
CA PRO A 337 2.71 -15.56 -27.50
C PRO A 337 1.67 -14.42 -27.56
N ALA A 338 0.43 -14.69 -27.13
CA ALA A 338 -0.61 -13.67 -27.05
C ALA A 338 -0.30 -12.63 -25.95
N ASP A 339 0.21 -13.06 -24.80
CA ASP A 339 0.62 -12.16 -23.72
C ASP A 339 1.77 -11.24 -24.16
N CYS A 340 2.74 -11.80 -24.88
CA CYS A 340 3.85 -11.03 -25.46
C CYS A 340 3.33 -9.97 -26.44
N LYS A 341 2.42 -10.36 -27.34
CA LYS A 341 1.82 -9.43 -28.32
C LYS A 341 0.98 -8.33 -27.65
N GLU A 342 0.21 -8.66 -26.60
CA GLU A 342 -0.57 -7.66 -25.85
C GLU A 342 0.34 -6.68 -25.10
N ALA A 343 1.51 -7.14 -24.67
CA ALA A 343 2.48 -6.31 -23.95
C ALA A 343 3.30 -5.39 -24.87
N ALA A 344 3.31 -5.61 -26.18
CA ALA A 344 4.14 -4.86 -27.12
C ALA A 344 3.72 -3.38 -27.23
N LEU A 345 4.68 -2.46 -27.16
CA LEU A 345 4.45 -1.08 -27.60
C LEU A 345 4.41 -1.01 -29.14
N PRO A 346 3.65 -0.06 -29.72
CA PRO A 346 3.77 0.25 -31.14
C PRO A 346 5.22 0.56 -31.48
N LYS A 347 5.73 0.00 -32.58
CA LYS A 347 7.10 0.29 -33.03
C LYS A 347 7.25 1.80 -33.18
N PRO A 348 8.30 2.40 -32.60
CA PRO A 348 8.63 3.78 -32.93
C PRO A 348 8.83 3.89 -34.44
N SER A 349 8.58 5.07 -35.00
CA SER A 349 8.98 5.37 -36.38
C SER A 349 10.46 5.04 -36.58
N ASP A 350 10.85 4.58 -37.76
CA ASP A 350 12.21 4.12 -38.08
C ASP A 350 13.33 5.14 -37.75
N ASP A 351 12.98 6.39 -37.46
CA ASP A 351 13.88 7.47 -37.09
C ASP A 351 14.27 7.52 -35.59
N GLU A 352 13.61 6.79 -34.68
CA GLU A 352 13.98 6.78 -33.25
C GLU A 352 14.75 5.52 -32.87
N ASP A 353 15.98 5.70 -32.37
CA ASP A 353 16.79 4.60 -31.83
C ASP A 353 16.09 3.95 -30.61
N PRO A 354 15.72 2.66 -30.69
CA PRO A 354 15.07 1.96 -29.57
C PRO A 354 15.94 1.91 -28.31
N LEU A 355 17.27 1.98 -28.44
CA LEU A 355 18.18 2.05 -27.30
C LEU A 355 18.16 3.43 -26.62
N ALA A 356 17.88 4.51 -27.35
CA ALA A 356 17.72 5.84 -26.74
C ALA A 356 16.51 5.92 -25.80
N ARG A 357 15.50 5.07 -26.01
CA ARG A 357 14.30 4.99 -25.17
C ARG A 357 14.52 4.13 -23.92
N ALA A 358 15.30 3.08 -24.06
CA ALA A 358 15.68 2.20 -22.97
C ALA A 358 16.83 2.84 -22.17
N LYS A 359 16.50 3.76 -21.25
CA LYS A 359 17.47 4.34 -20.29
C LYS A 359 17.95 3.33 -19.25
N TYR A 360 18.31 2.11 -19.65
CA TYR A 360 19.09 1.21 -18.83
C TYR A 360 20.55 1.65 -18.91
N THR A 361 20.83 2.87 -18.47
CA THR A 361 22.17 3.14 -17.96
C THR A 361 22.29 2.32 -16.68
N ILE A 362 22.72 1.07 -16.83
CA ILE A 362 23.64 0.45 -15.87
C ILE A 362 24.96 1.23 -16.02
N ASP A 363 24.90 2.53 -15.82
CA ASP A 363 26.08 3.25 -15.42
C ASP A 363 26.27 2.76 -14.00
N ASP A 364 27.39 2.08 -13.78
CA ASP A 364 27.93 1.87 -12.45
C ASP A 364 27.73 3.20 -11.73
N VAL A 365 26.75 3.25 -10.81
CA VAL A 365 26.60 4.38 -9.91
C VAL A 365 27.87 4.31 -9.10
N ASP A 366 28.88 5.00 -9.61
CA ASP A 366 30.16 5.15 -9.01
C ASP A 366 29.87 5.96 -7.75
N ASP A 367 29.59 5.21 -6.68
CA ASP A 367 29.42 5.65 -5.30
C ASP A 367 30.76 6.15 -4.75
N SER A 368 31.51 6.88 -5.58
CA SER A 368 32.66 7.71 -5.25
C SER A 368 32.19 9.09 -4.75
N SER A 369 30.96 9.17 -4.24
CA SER A 369 30.52 10.28 -3.39
C SER A 369 31.10 10.09 -1.99
N ASP A 370 32.43 10.05 -1.89
CA ASP A 370 33.18 10.43 -0.69
C ASP A 370 33.00 11.94 -0.52
N GLY A 371 31.78 12.33 -0.14
CA GLY A 371 31.45 13.66 0.30
C GLY A 371 31.84 13.78 1.77
N ASP A 372 33.09 14.17 2.00
CA ASP A 372 33.52 14.85 3.22
C ASP A 372 32.53 16.00 3.51
N ASN A 373 31.53 15.74 4.34
CA ASN A 373 30.67 16.77 4.91
C ASN A 373 30.61 16.60 6.43
N ASP A 374 31.80 16.53 7.04
CA ASP A 374 32.01 16.90 8.43
C ASP A 374 32.19 18.42 8.52
N THR A 375 31.07 19.13 8.56
CA THR A 375 31.02 20.48 9.14
C THR A 375 30.05 20.47 10.30
N SER A 376 30.48 19.83 11.39
CA SER A 376 29.91 20.01 12.71
C SER A 376 30.34 21.39 13.26
N SER A 377 29.67 22.47 12.84
CA SER A 377 29.70 23.73 13.59
C SER A 377 28.63 23.64 14.68
N SER A 378 29.10 23.23 15.86
CA SER A 378 28.46 23.47 17.14
C SER A 378 28.39 24.97 17.37
N ASP A 379 27.21 25.57 17.22
CA ASP A 379 26.89 26.86 17.83
C ASP A 379 25.80 26.64 18.87
N SER A 380 26.23 26.81 20.12
CA SER A 380 25.40 27.08 21.30
C SER A 380 24.76 28.46 21.19
N ASP A 381 23.78 28.68 22.07
CA ASP A 381 23.12 29.93 22.44
C ASP A 381 21.89 30.25 21.58
N SER A 382 20.74 30.65 22.11
CA SER A 382 20.36 31.00 23.48
C SER A 382 18.83 31.06 23.52
N ASP A 383 18.27 30.77 24.69
CA ASP A 383 16.87 30.95 25.03
C ASP A 383 16.37 32.36 24.67
N THR A 384 15.31 32.43 23.86
CA THR A 384 14.42 33.59 23.82
C THR A 384 12.99 33.10 23.79
N ASP A 385 12.41 33.03 24.99
CA ASP A 385 10.98 33.02 25.23
C ASP A 385 10.34 34.21 24.51
N SER A 386 9.55 33.91 23.48
CA SER A 386 8.60 34.87 22.92
C SER A 386 7.25 34.18 22.84
N ASP A 387 6.48 34.37 23.91
CA ASP A 387 5.04 34.18 23.96
C ASP A 387 4.39 34.85 22.74
N SER A 388 3.93 34.02 21.81
CA SER A 388 3.07 34.41 20.72
C SER A 388 1.83 33.53 20.83
N GLU A 389 0.79 34.10 21.44
CA GLU A 389 -0.57 33.59 21.47
C GLU A 389 -1.09 33.42 20.04
N SER A 390 -0.83 32.27 19.43
CA SER A 390 -1.48 31.86 18.19
C SER A 390 -2.82 31.24 18.55
N ALA A 391 -3.87 32.04 18.36
CA ALA A 391 -5.24 31.58 18.35
C ALA A 391 -5.37 30.29 17.52
N ASP A 392 -5.73 29.20 18.19
CA ASP A 392 -6.22 27.96 17.62
C ASP A 392 -7.41 28.28 16.71
N SER A 393 -7.11 28.45 15.42
CA SER A 393 -8.13 28.38 14.38
C SER A 393 -8.40 26.90 14.13
N ASP A 394 -9.31 26.42 14.97
CA ASP A 394 -10.01 25.15 14.92
C ASP A 394 -10.72 25.03 13.56
N LEU A 395 -9.96 24.70 12.51
CA LEU A 395 -10.50 24.28 11.23
C LEU A 395 -11.05 22.87 11.42
N GLU A 396 -12.28 22.85 11.90
CA GLU A 396 -13.19 21.72 11.86
C GLU A 396 -12.97 20.96 10.54
N ARG A 397 -12.33 19.79 10.65
CA ARG A 397 -12.36 18.78 9.61
C ARG A 397 -13.77 18.22 9.57
N ASP A 398 -14.67 18.98 8.95
CA ASP A 398 -16.03 18.57 8.66
C ASP A 398 -15.99 17.53 7.54
N PHE A 399 -15.61 16.31 7.92
CA PHE A 399 -15.80 15.14 7.07
C PHE A 399 -17.30 14.84 7.06
N PRO A 400 -18.00 14.99 5.92
CA PRO A 400 -19.42 14.66 5.87
C PRO A 400 -19.59 13.20 6.25
N SER A 401 -20.18 12.98 7.43
CA SER A 401 -20.44 11.63 7.93
C SER A 401 -21.22 10.87 6.86
N ARG A 402 -20.67 9.71 6.51
CA ARG A 402 -21.01 8.90 5.34
C ARG A 402 -22.41 8.30 5.50
N ARG A 403 -23.45 9.11 5.32
CA ARG A 403 -24.87 8.71 5.29
C ARG A 403 -25.35 8.41 3.86
N LYS A 404 -24.52 7.75 3.05
CA LYS A 404 -24.90 7.24 1.71
C LYS A 404 -25.21 5.74 1.76
N LYS A 405 -26.26 5.38 2.52
CA LYS A 405 -26.96 4.07 2.43
C LYS A 405 -28.43 4.25 2.79
N SER A 406 -29.22 4.90 1.93
CA SER A 406 -30.69 4.82 2.06
C SER A 406 -31.47 5.02 0.75
N GLN A 407 -30.91 5.65 -0.28
CA GLN A 407 -31.67 5.91 -1.51
C GLN A 407 -31.90 4.65 -2.37
N ASP A 408 -30.93 3.74 -2.50
CA ASP A 408 -31.12 2.49 -3.28
C ASP A 408 -32.10 1.50 -2.62
N ALA A 409 -32.24 1.55 -1.29
CA ALA A 409 -33.21 0.72 -0.57
C ALA A 409 -34.65 1.26 -0.68
N ILE A 410 -34.82 2.57 -0.88
CA ILE A 410 -36.12 3.21 -1.09
C ILE A 410 -36.62 2.96 -2.52
N GLY A 411 -35.73 2.95 -3.51
CA GLY A 411 -36.06 2.59 -4.90
C GLY A 411 -36.61 1.16 -5.04
N LYS A 412 -35.95 0.17 -4.44
CA LYS A 412 -36.41 -1.24 -4.50
C LYS A 412 -37.74 -1.50 -3.77
N LYS A 413 -38.08 -0.73 -2.72
CA LYS A 413 -39.38 -0.85 -2.05
C LYS A 413 -40.53 -0.25 -2.86
N LYS A 414 -40.32 0.85 -3.60
CA LYS A 414 -41.35 1.40 -4.50
C LYS A 414 -41.64 0.50 -5.70
N ALA A 415 -40.61 -0.15 -6.27
CA ALA A 415 -40.80 -1.10 -7.36
C ALA A 415 -41.64 -2.33 -6.96
N ARG A 416 -41.41 -2.87 -5.74
CA ARG A 416 -42.15 -4.03 -5.24
C ARG A 416 -43.60 -3.70 -4.83
N ALA A 417 -43.88 -2.46 -4.43
CA ALA A 417 -45.24 -1.99 -4.17
C ALA A 417 -46.05 -1.83 -5.48
N LYS A 418 -45.47 -1.24 -6.54
CA LYS A 418 -46.11 -1.14 -7.86
C LYS A 418 -46.40 -2.50 -8.50
N ALA A 419 -45.50 -3.47 -8.34
CA ALA A 419 -45.72 -4.83 -8.85
C ALA A 419 -46.91 -5.53 -8.16
N ASN A 420 -47.13 -5.26 -6.87
CA ASN A 420 -48.22 -5.89 -6.12
C ASN A 420 -49.60 -5.24 -6.41
N ASP A 421 -49.64 -3.94 -6.72
CA ASP A 421 -50.87 -3.27 -7.13
C ASP A 421 -51.31 -3.67 -8.54
N ASN A 422 -50.37 -3.87 -9.48
CA ASN A 422 -50.70 -4.40 -10.81
C ASN A 422 -51.18 -5.86 -10.74
N ALA A 423 -50.59 -6.68 -9.88
CA ALA A 423 -51.04 -8.07 -9.68
C ALA A 423 -52.45 -8.17 -9.04
N LYS A 424 -52.87 -7.17 -8.26
CA LYS A 424 -54.24 -7.09 -7.73
C LYS A 424 -55.24 -6.62 -8.78
N LYS A 425 -54.89 -5.64 -9.62
CA LYS A 425 -55.77 -5.21 -10.73
C LYS A 425 -55.99 -6.30 -11.78
N ALA A 426 -54.98 -7.13 -12.04
CA ALA A 426 -55.09 -8.25 -12.98
C ALA A 426 -55.93 -9.44 -12.47
N LYS A 427 -56.34 -9.44 -11.19
CA LYS A 427 -57.23 -10.48 -10.61
C LYS A 427 -58.67 -9.99 -10.41
N SER A 428 -58.94 -8.72 -10.68
CA SER A 428 -60.28 -8.11 -10.59
C SER A 428 -60.89 -7.78 -11.95
N SER A 429 -60.25 -8.23 -13.03
CA SER A 429 -60.77 -8.30 -14.40
C SER A 429 -60.70 -9.74 -14.83
#